data_AF-A0A1X1B5X9-F1
#
_entry.id   AF-A0A1X1B5X9-F1
#
_cell.length_a   1.000
_cell.length_b   1.000
_cell.length_c   1.000
_cell.angle_alpha   90.00
_cell.angle_beta   90.00
_cell.angle_gamma   90.00
#
_symmetry.space_group_name_H-M   'P 1'
#
loop_
_entity.id
_entity.type
_entity.pdbx_description
1 polymer ?
#
loop_
_entity_poly.entity_id
_entity_poly.type
_entity_poly.pdbx_seq_one_letter_code
_entity_poly.pdbx_strand_id
1 'polypeptide(L)'
;MSIAYTVGIRYTHRRRPRVTVLTPELETRPLEPLPHIYPGNELCLYYGNEFDGSKDLIATTIVPWASEWLYFYEQWLFTGKWLGSEAPHPLGLAKG
;
A
#
# COMPACT_ATOMS: atom_id res chain seq x y z
N MET A 1 -11.72 -13.55 11.97
CA MET A 1 -10.75 -13.00 12.94
C MET A 1 -10.23 -11.69 12.36
N SER A 2 -9.96 -10.69 13.19
CA SER A 2 -9.31 -9.45 12.73
C SER A 2 -7.82 -9.55 13.09
N ILE A 3 -6.95 -9.36 12.10
CA ILE A 3 -5.50 -9.30 12.31
C ILE A 3 -5.14 -7.84 12.58
N ALA A 4 -4.33 -7.61 13.61
CA ALA A 4 -3.82 -6.28 13.93
C ALA A 4 -2.48 -6.07 13.25
N TYR A 5 -2.36 -4.97 12.50
CA TYR A 5 -1.14 -4.58 11.80
C TYR A 5 -0.50 -3.36 12.46
N THR A 6 0.79 -3.44 12.72
CA THR A 6 1.63 -2.28 13.04
C THR A 6 2.18 -1.74 11.73
N VAL A 7 1.78 -0.52 11.39
CA VAL A 7 2.21 0.16 10.15
C VAL A 7 3.19 1.28 10.50
N GLY A 8 4.35 1.27 9.85
CA GLY A 8 5.33 2.34 9.92
C GLY A 8 5.07 3.37 8.82
N ILE A 9 4.89 4.64 9.20
CA ILE A 9 4.74 5.76 8.28
C ILE A 9 5.93 6.70 8.46
N ARG A 10 6.80 6.76 7.46
CA ARG A 10 7.90 7.73 7.40
C ARG A 10 7.49 8.87 6.49
N TYR A 11 7.43 10.08 7.06
CA TYR A 11 6.98 11.26 6.35
C TYR A 11 7.90 12.45 6.60
N THR A 12 8.21 13.16 5.52
CA THR A 12 8.88 14.46 5.54
C THR A 12 7.95 15.45 4.86
N HIS A 13 7.77 16.64 5.43
CA HIS A 13 6.88 17.67 4.89
C HIS A 13 7.10 17.89 3.38
N ARG A 14 5.99 17.93 2.61
CA ARG A 14 5.96 18.02 1.13
C ARG A 14 6.61 16.89 0.35
N ARG A 15 7.02 15.81 1.00
CA ARG A 15 7.54 14.61 0.34
C ARG A 15 6.51 13.48 0.40
N ARG A 16 6.69 12.52 -0.50
CA ARG A 16 5.95 11.27 -0.56
C ARG A 16 6.14 10.50 0.76
N PRO A 17 5.08 10.23 1.57
CA PRO A 17 5.18 9.30 2.69
C PRO A 17 5.53 7.90 2.22
N ARG A 18 6.41 7.25 2.97
CA ARG A 18 6.74 5.83 2.80
C ARG A 18 6.02 5.03 3.86
N VAL A 19 5.30 4.01 3.43
CA VAL A 19 4.46 3.19 4.31
C VAL A 19 4.87 1.74 4.21
N THR A 20 5.20 1.12 5.33
CA THR A 20 5.63 -0.28 5.40
C THR A 20 4.89 -0.99 6.54
N VAL A 21 4.57 -2.26 6.36
CA VAL A 21 4.06 -3.09 7.44
C VAL A 21 5.24 -3.60 8.27
N LEU A 22 5.21 -3.34 9.58
CA LEU A 22 6.26 -3.76 10.50
C LEU A 22 5.95 -5.11 11.13
N THR A 23 4.69 -5.34 11.52
CA THR A 23 4.22 -6.61 12.10
C THR A 23 2.73 -6.82 11.86
N PRO A 24 2.27 -8.06 11.61
CA PRO A 24 3.08 -9.20 11.19
C PRO A 24 3.75 -8.93 9.84
N GLU A 25 4.78 -9.71 9.50
CA GLU A 25 5.37 -9.66 8.17
C GLU A 25 4.33 -10.08 7.12
N LEU A 26 4.31 -9.41 5.97
CA LEU A 26 3.37 -9.73 4.90
C LEU A 26 3.76 -11.04 4.21
N GLU A 27 2.83 -11.98 4.20
CA GLU A 27 2.93 -13.25 3.48
C GLU A 27 2.67 -13.08 1.98
N THR A 28 3.34 -13.91 1.18
CA THR A 28 3.07 -14.08 -0.25
C THR A 28 2.28 -15.35 -0.51
N ARG A 29 1.63 -15.41 -1.67
CA ARG A 29 1.08 -16.67 -2.19
C ARG A 29 2.18 -17.46 -2.92
N PRO A 30 2.10 -18.79 -3.00
CA PRO A 30 3.09 -19.59 -3.71
C PRO A 30 3.24 -19.12 -5.17
N LEU A 31 4.47 -18.79 -5.58
CA LEU A 31 4.81 -18.32 -6.93
C LEU A 31 4.19 -16.95 -7.32
N GLU A 32 3.56 -16.23 -6.38
CA GLU A 32 3.01 -14.89 -6.62
C GLU A 32 3.69 -13.88 -5.68
N PRO A 33 4.42 -12.86 -6.19
CA PRO A 33 4.98 -11.82 -5.33
C PRO A 33 3.87 -10.99 -4.68
N LEU A 34 4.21 -10.25 -3.62
CA LEU A 34 3.29 -9.30 -3.01
C LEU A 34 2.77 -8.34 -4.09
N PRO A 35 1.44 -8.17 -4.20
CA PRO A 35 0.88 -7.25 -5.18
C PRO A 35 0.97 -5.82 -4.63
N HIS A 36 0.93 -4.81 -5.51
CA HIS A 36 0.84 -3.39 -5.12
C HIS A 36 1.84 -2.94 -4.05
N ILE A 37 3.11 -3.32 -4.24
CA ILE A 37 4.24 -2.80 -3.47
C ILE A 37 5.23 -2.05 -4.38
N TYR A 38 5.86 -1.03 -3.82
CA TYR A 38 7.07 -0.40 -4.32
C TYR A 38 8.31 -1.17 -3.85
N PRO A 39 9.49 -0.96 -4.47
CA PRO A 39 10.74 -1.57 -4.00
C PRO A 39 10.97 -1.33 -2.49
N GLY A 40 11.38 -2.39 -1.79
CA GLY A 40 11.61 -2.34 -0.33
C GLY A 40 10.37 -2.59 0.52
N ASN A 41 9.37 -3.33 0.00
CA ASN A 41 8.12 -3.69 0.70
C ASN A 41 7.30 -2.48 1.16
N GLU A 42 7.37 -1.38 0.40
CA GLU A 42 6.60 -0.18 0.66
C GLU A 42 5.23 -0.29 -0.03
N LEU A 43 4.15 0.00 0.70
CA LEU A 43 2.79 -0.12 0.17
C LEU A 43 2.55 0.91 -0.95
N CYS A 44 1.98 0.44 -2.06
CA CYS A 44 1.51 1.30 -3.14
C CYS A 44 0.11 1.82 -2.84
N LEU A 45 0.02 2.93 -2.09
CA LEU A 45 -1.25 3.48 -1.63
C LEU A 45 -1.90 4.48 -2.58
N TYR A 46 -1.14 5.09 -3.47
CA TYR A 46 -1.59 6.12 -4.40
C TYR A 46 -0.62 6.25 -5.58
N TYR A 47 -1.05 6.91 -6.65
CA TYR A 47 -0.28 7.12 -7.87
C TYR A 47 -0.20 8.61 -8.25
N GLY A 48 0.96 9.04 -8.74
CA GLY A 48 1.15 10.41 -9.22
C GLY A 48 0.86 11.48 -8.16
N ASN A 49 -0.07 12.39 -8.48
CA ASN A 49 -0.41 13.57 -7.67
C ASN A 49 -1.62 13.37 -6.75
N GLU A 50 -2.06 12.12 -6.52
CA GLU A 50 -3.19 11.82 -5.62
C GLU A 50 -2.92 12.20 -4.16
N PHE A 51 -1.65 12.30 -3.76
CA PHE A 51 -1.24 12.85 -2.47
C PHE A 51 -0.46 14.15 -2.66
N ASP A 52 -1.01 15.26 -2.16
CA ASP A 52 -0.35 16.56 -2.07
C ASP A 52 0.16 16.78 -0.66
N GLY A 53 1.45 16.56 -0.44
CA GLY A 53 2.10 16.73 0.88
C GLY A 53 2.11 18.17 1.41
N SER A 54 1.53 19.14 0.71
CA SER A 54 1.28 20.50 1.21
C SER A 54 -0.16 20.74 1.68
N LYS A 55 -1.11 19.87 1.32
CA LYS A 55 -2.53 19.99 1.65
C LYS A 55 -3.07 18.83 2.46
N ASP A 56 -2.57 17.63 2.16
CA ASP A 56 -3.11 16.39 2.71
C ASP A 56 -2.47 16.02 4.04
N LEU A 57 -3.31 15.56 4.96
CA LEU A 57 -2.88 15.07 6.26
C LEU A 57 -2.74 13.56 6.23
N ILE A 58 -1.64 13.04 6.76
CA ILE A 58 -1.38 11.60 6.91
C ILE A 58 -2.56 10.88 7.59
N ALA A 59 -3.13 11.50 8.63
CA ALA A 59 -4.21 10.92 9.41
C ALA A 59 -5.52 10.72 8.62
N THR A 60 -5.79 11.55 7.62
CA THR A 60 -7.06 11.52 6.86
C THR A 60 -6.90 10.99 5.43
N THR A 61 -5.68 10.66 5.01
CA THR A 61 -5.39 10.13 3.67
C THR A 61 -4.63 8.80 3.78
N ILE A 62 -3.36 8.86 4.18
CA ILE A 62 -2.45 7.70 4.23
C ILE A 62 -2.92 6.62 5.20
N VAL A 63 -3.42 6.99 6.39
CA VAL A 63 -3.89 6.01 7.38
C VAL A 63 -5.14 5.25 6.87
N PRO A 64 -6.18 5.94 6.35
CA PRO A 64 -7.30 5.27 5.67
C PRO A 64 -6.86 4.39 4.48
N TRP A 65 -6.01 4.89 3.59
CA TRP A 65 -5.55 4.11 2.43
C TRP A 65 -4.71 2.90 2.81
N ALA A 66 -3.86 3.00 3.83
CA ALA A 66 -3.13 1.84 4.34
C ALA A 66 -4.08 0.77 4.91
N SER A 67 -5.15 1.19 5.58
CA SER A 67 -6.18 0.30 6.10
C SER A 67 -6.96 -0.39 4.97
N GLU A 68 -7.32 0.36 3.93
CA GLU A 68 -7.98 -0.16 2.74
C GLU A 68 -7.08 -1.15 1.97
N TRP A 69 -5.80 -0.82 1.80
CA TRP A 69 -4.81 -1.71 1.19
C TRP A 69 -4.71 -3.03 1.95
N LEU A 70 -4.62 -2.98 3.30
CA LEU A 70 -4.58 -4.17 4.15
C LEU A 70 -5.86 -5.00 4.06
N TYR A 71 -7.01 -4.35 3.95
CA TYR A 71 -8.27 -5.05 3.72
C TYR A 71 -8.25 -5.85 2.40
N PHE A 72 -7.80 -5.24 1.30
CA PHE A 72 -7.69 -5.93 0.02
C PHE A 72 -6.57 -6.96 -0.03
N TYR A 73 -5.50 -6.76 0.71
CA TYR A 73 -4.42 -7.73 0.89
C TYR A 73 -4.94 -9.04 1.51
N GLU A 74 -5.75 -8.97 2.58
CA GLU A 74 -6.36 -10.15 3.18
C GLU A 74 -7.28 -10.91 2.20
N GLN A 75 -8.06 -10.16 1.40
CA GLN A 75 -8.88 -10.75 0.34
C GLN A 75 -8.03 -11.40 -0.75
N TRP A 76 -6.90 -10.77 -1.13
CA TRP A 76 -5.97 -11.31 -2.10
C TRP A 76 -5.30 -12.58 -1.59
N LEU A 77 -4.85 -12.62 -0.33
CA LEU A 77 -4.31 -13.84 0.28
C LEU A 77 -5.26 -15.03 0.14
N PHE A 78 -6.56 -14.80 0.32
CA PHE A 78 -7.59 -15.84 0.19
C PHE A 78 -7.90 -16.18 -1.27
N THR A 79 -8.12 -15.18 -2.12
CA THR A 79 -8.70 -15.37 -3.46
C THR A 79 -7.69 -15.44 -4.60
N GLY A 80 -6.48 -14.94 -4.40
CA GLY A 80 -5.47 -14.69 -5.43
C GLY A 80 -5.81 -13.54 -6.39
N LYS A 81 -6.87 -12.77 -6.12
CA LYS A 81 -7.29 -11.64 -6.94
C LYS A 81 -7.19 -10.35 -6.14
N TRP A 82 -6.49 -9.36 -6.68
CA TRP A 82 -6.52 -8.02 -6.11
C TRP A 82 -7.87 -7.38 -6.45
N LEU A 83 -8.61 -6.99 -5.41
CA LEU A 83 -9.95 -6.38 -5.53
C LEU A 83 -9.93 -4.88 -5.23
N GLY A 84 -8.75 -4.34 -4.88
CA GLY A 84 -8.58 -2.92 -4.64
C GLY A 84 -8.58 -2.12 -5.93
N SER A 85 -8.84 -0.82 -5.81
CA SER A 85 -8.77 0.09 -6.95
C SER A 85 -7.32 0.14 -7.48
N GLU A 86 -7.16 0.07 -8.80
CA GLU A 86 -5.87 0.21 -9.45
C GLU A 86 -5.87 1.46 -10.33
N ALA A 87 -4.93 2.37 -10.12
CA ALA A 87 -4.72 3.45 -11.07
C ALA A 87 -4.30 2.86 -12.45
N PRO A 88 -4.64 3.48 -13.58
CA PRO A 88 -4.14 3.05 -14.88
C PRO A 88 -2.61 3.14 -14.90
N HIS A 89 -1.94 2.01 -15.14
CA HIS A 89 -0.49 1.96 -15.37
C HIS A 89 -0.21 1.46 -16.79
N PRO A 90 0.75 2.04 -17.53
CA PRO A 90 1.22 1.42 -18.77
C PRO A 90 1.78 0.02 -18.47
N LEU A 91 1.36 -0.98 -19.24
CA LEU A 91 1.87 -2.34 -19.13
C LEU A 91 3.41 -2.34 -19.25
N GLY A 92 4.09 -2.90 -18.24
CA GLY A 92 5.54 -3.14 -18.27
C GLY A 92 6.45 -2.08 -17.66
N LEU A 93 5.91 -0.99 -17.05
CA LEU A 93 6.72 -0.05 -16.28
C LEU A 93 6.71 -0.40 -14.79
N ALA A 94 7.89 -0.41 -14.17
CA ALA A 94 8.03 -0.56 -12.73
C ALA A 94 7.30 0.61 -12.02
N LYS A 95 6.58 0.29 -10.95
CA LYS A 95 5.96 1.30 -10.07
C LYS A 95 7.11 2.07 -9.41
N GLY A 96 7.27 3.35 -9.78
CA GLY A 96 8.39 4.22 -9.38
C GLY A 96 8.21 4.91 -8.03
#